data_AF-A0A382H5L4-F1
#
_entry.id   AF-A0A382H5L4-F1
#
_cell.length_a   1.000
_cell.length_b   1.000
_cell.length_c   1.000
_cell.angle_alpha   90.00
_cell.angle_beta   90.00
_cell.angle_gamma   90.00
#
_symmetry.space_group_name_H-M   'P 1'
#
loop_
_entity.id
_entity.type
_entity.pdbx_description
1 polymer ?
#
loop_
_entity_poly.entity_id
_entity_poly.type
_entity_poly.pdbx_seq_one_letter_code
_entity_poly.pdbx_strand_id
1 'polypeptide(L)'
;MTVSYSNLGEFDIRRPDIFNKIQKWIKLPRDSNNQFNSSIREPMDEKAEAFFHSGLRLYREGRQKEALLAWSKSVQIDPGNYIIRKQIWAITHPDKFYSTVVDFDWQRQQMTT
;
A
#
# COMPACT_ATOMS: atom_id res chain seq x y z
N MET A 1 -25.15 -19.05 -23.80
CA MET A 1 -24.58 -17.92 -23.03
C MET A 1 -23.50 -18.50 -22.13
N THR A 2 -22.24 -18.15 -22.37
CA THR A 2 -21.12 -18.72 -21.61
C THR A 2 -20.69 -17.68 -20.57
N VAL A 3 -20.99 -17.94 -19.31
CA VAL A 3 -20.60 -17.06 -18.20
C VAL A 3 -19.13 -17.35 -17.89
N SER A 4 -18.27 -16.35 -18.09
CA SER A 4 -16.86 -16.39 -17.70
C SER A 4 -16.74 -15.92 -16.25
N TYR A 5 -16.27 -16.79 -15.35
CA TYR A 5 -15.99 -16.45 -13.96
C TYR A 5 -14.51 -16.09 -13.82
N SER A 6 -14.21 -14.85 -13.43
CA SER A 6 -12.89 -14.47 -12.93
C SER A 6 -12.86 -14.62 -11.41
N ASN A 7 -12.00 -15.52 -10.91
CA ASN A 7 -11.78 -15.68 -9.48
C ASN A 7 -10.92 -14.51 -8.98
N LEU A 8 -11.56 -13.48 -8.42
CA LEU A 8 -10.90 -12.26 -7.90
C LEU A 8 -10.28 -12.45 -6.51
N GLY A 9 -10.17 -13.69 -6.02
CA GLY A 9 -9.48 -14.03 -4.78
C GLY A 9 -10.24 -15.07 -3.94
N GLU A 10 -9.53 -15.69 -3.01
CA GLU A 10 -10.06 -16.74 -2.12
C GLU A 10 -10.93 -16.22 -0.96
N PHE A 11 -11.16 -14.90 -0.91
CA PHE A 11 -11.92 -14.25 0.15
C PHE A 11 -13.42 -14.39 -0.10
N ASP A 12 -14.05 -15.32 0.61
CA ASP A 12 -15.50 -15.50 0.62
C ASP A 12 -16.01 -15.47 2.06
N ILE A 13 -16.73 -14.40 2.41
CA ILE A 13 -17.29 -14.20 3.76
C ILE A 13 -18.26 -15.30 4.19
N ARG A 14 -18.80 -16.08 3.25
CA ARG A 14 -19.72 -17.20 3.51
C ARG A 14 -18.97 -18.45 3.96
N ARG A 15 -17.66 -18.51 3.77
CA ARG A 15 -16.85 -19.62 4.28
C ARG A 15 -16.93 -19.64 5.81
N PRO A 16 -17.30 -20.78 6.43
CA PRO A 16 -17.51 -20.86 7.88
C PRO A 16 -16.30 -20.41 8.70
N ASP A 17 -15.08 -20.69 8.23
CA ASP A 17 -13.84 -20.29 8.90
C ASP A 17 -13.64 -18.76 8.91
N ILE A 18 -13.95 -18.08 7.81
CA ILE A 18 -13.87 -16.62 7.71
C ILE A 18 -14.98 -15.98 8.54
N PHE A 19 -16.21 -16.48 8.40
CA PHE A 19 -17.37 -15.99 9.15
C PHE A 19 -17.14 -16.07 10.67
N ASN A 20 -16.64 -17.20 11.17
CA ASN A 20 -16.38 -17.38 12.60
C ASN A 20 -15.29 -16.44 13.12
N LYS A 21 -14.23 -16.19 12.34
CA LYS A 21 -13.19 -15.21 12.70
C LYS A 21 -13.76 -13.79 12.80
N ILE A 22 -14.62 -13.40 11.85
CA ILE A 22 -15.29 -12.09 11.86
C ILE A 22 -16.21 -11.96 13.08
N GLN A 23 -17.03 -12.98 13.37
CA GLN A 23 -17.93 -12.98 14.53
C GLN A 23 -17.15 -12.88 15.84
N LYS A 24 -16.00 -13.55 15.96
CA LYS A 24 -15.11 -13.41 17.11
C LYS A 24 -14.58 -11.98 17.22
N TRP A 25 -14.13 -11.39 16.13
CA TRP A 25 -13.61 -10.03 16.09
C TRP A 25 -14.67 -8.97 16.48
N ILE A 26 -15.90 -9.10 15.98
CA ILE A 26 -17.03 -8.20 16.32
C ILE A 26 -17.35 -8.23 17.81
N LYS A 27 -17.22 -9.39 18.45
CA LYS A 27 -17.52 -9.59 19.89
C LYS A 27 -16.39 -9.14 20.81
N LEU A 28 -15.18 -8.84 20.29
CA LEU A 28 -14.10 -8.31 21.11
C LEU A 28 -14.46 -6.90 21.61
N PRO A 29 -14.20 -6.56 22.90
CA PRO A 29 -14.43 -5.23 23.41
C PRO A 29 -13.66 -4.19 22.58
N ARG A 30 -14.34 -3.11 22.17
CA ARG A 30 -13.75 -2.01 21.39
C ARG A 30 -12.68 -1.22 22.15
N ASP A 31 -12.48 -1.50 23.43
CA ASP A 31 -11.52 -0.86 24.32
C ASP A 31 -10.08 -1.38 24.15
N SER A 32 -9.76 -1.91 22.97
CA SER A 32 -8.37 -2.10 22.52
C SER A 32 -7.85 -0.74 22.03
N ASN A 33 -7.83 0.24 22.93
CA ASN A 33 -7.33 1.59 22.64
C ASN A 33 -5.98 1.47 21.93
N ASN A 34 -5.94 1.98 20.70
CA ASN A 34 -4.77 2.20 19.85
C ASN A 34 -4.26 1.06 18.94
N GLN A 35 -4.75 -0.19 19.02
CA GLN A 35 -4.14 -1.26 18.19
C GLN A 35 -4.52 -1.22 16.70
N PHE A 36 -5.66 -0.60 16.35
CA PHE A 36 -6.09 -0.37 14.97
C PHE A 36 -5.84 1.07 14.46
N ASN A 37 -5.46 2.00 15.36
CA ASN A 37 -5.15 3.39 15.01
C ASN A 37 -3.66 3.62 14.72
N SER A 38 -2.77 2.72 15.15
CA SER A 38 -1.56 2.50 14.39
C SER A 38 -2.01 1.86 13.08
N SER A 39 -2.33 2.70 12.08
CA SER A 39 -2.27 2.30 10.69
C SER A 39 -1.06 1.36 10.57
N ILE A 40 -1.22 0.20 9.93
CA ILE A 40 -0.09 -0.69 9.58
C ILE A 40 0.78 0.10 8.60
N ARG A 41 1.45 1.12 9.12
CA ARG A 41 2.44 1.95 8.48
C ARG A 41 3.70 1.16 8.74
N GLU A 42 4.32 0.73 7.66
CA GLU A 42 5.72 0.37 7.74
C GLU A 42 6.44 1.50 8.49
N PRO A 43 7.15 1.20 9.59
CA PRO A 43 7.91 2.21 10.29
C PRO A 43 8.82 2.90 9.28
N MET A 44 8.82 4.23 9.30
CA MET A 44 9.58 5.07 8.39
C MET A 44 10.50 5.95 9.21
N ASP A 45 11.74 6.13 8.76
CA ASP A 45 12.67 7.08 9.38
C ASP A 45 12.04 8.48 9.41
N GLU A 46 12.19 9.22 10.51
CA GLU A 46 11.55 10.54 10.70
C GLU A 46 11.99 11.55 9.62
N LYS A 47 13.25 11.51 9.17
CA LYS A 47 13.74 12.37 8.09
C LYS A 47 13.16 11.91 6.76
N ALA A 48 13.06 10.61 6.53
CA ALA A 48 12.38 10.08 5.34
C ALA A 48 10.90 10.50 5.32
N GLU A 49 10.23 10.50 6.48
CA GLU A 49 8.83 10.89 6.64
C GLU A 49 8.57 12.34 6.25
N ALA A 50 9.45 13.27 6.63
CA ALA A 50 9.34 14.67 6.24
C ALA A 50 9.37 14.85 4.70
N PHE A 51 10.29 14.17 4.02
CA PHE A 51 10.36 14.18 2.56
C PHE A 51 9.15 13.48 1.92
N PHE A 52 8.68 12.39 2.52
CA PHE A 52 7.51 11.65 2.07
C PHE A 52 6.25 12.53 2.06
N HIS A 53 5.96 13.19 3.20
CA HIS A 53 4.81 14.10 3.32
C HIS A 53 4.92 15.32 2.40
N SER A 54 6.14 15.85 2.22
CA SER A 54 6.38 16.91 1.25
C SER A 54 5.99 16.47 -0.17
N GLY A 55 6.38 15.26 -0.58
CA GLY A 55 6.01 14.71 -1.88
C GLY A 55 4.50 14.47 -2.01
N LEU A 56 3.82 13.98 -0.96
CA LEU A 56 2.36 13.84 -0.96
C LEU A 56 1.65 15.19 -1.17
N ARG A 57 2.12 16.25 -0.50
CA ARG A 57 1.57 17.61 -0.68
C ARG A 57 1.77 18.09 -2.11
N LEU A 58 3.00 17.99 -2.64
CA LEU A 58 3.32 18.40 -4.01
C LEU A 58 2.51 17.65 -5.06
N TYR A 59 2.31 16.34 -4.87
CA TYR A 59 1.50 15.52 -5.76
C TYR A 59 0.04 15.98 -5.78
N ARG A 60 -0.55 16.27 -4.60
CA ARG A 60 -1.92 16.81 -4.49
C ARG A 60 -2.08 18.18 -5.15
N GLU A 61 -1.02 18.97 -5.20
CA GLU A 61 -0.95 20.25 -5.94
C GLU A 61 -0.76 20.05 -7.46
N GLY A 62 -0.70 18.81 -7.96
CA GLY A 62 -0.44 18.51 -9.38
C GLY A 62 1.03 18.63 -9.77
N ARG A 63 1.94 18.89 -8.82
CA ARG A 63 3.38 19.10 -9.06
C ARG A 63 4.14 17.78 -9.06
N GLN A 64 3.79 16.92 -10.00
CA GLN A 64 4.23 15.52 -10.06
C GLN A 64 5.76 15.35 -10.09
N LYS A 65 6.47 16.18 -10.86
CA LYS A 65 7.95 16.13 -10.95
C LYS A 65 8.62 16.44 -9.61
N GLU A 66 8.08 17.40 -8.87
CA GLU A 66 8.62 17.81 -7.58
C GLU A 66 8.30 16.79 -6.49
N ALA A 67 7.12 16.16 -6.58
CA ALA A 67 6.77 15.03 -5.72
C ALA A 67 7.76 13.87 -5.89
N LEU A 68 8.11 13.51 -7.13
CA LEU A 68 9.12 12.49 -7.42
C LEU A 68 10.50 12.85 -6.84
N LEU A 69 10.91 14.12 -6.93
CA LEU A 69 12.17 14.57 -6.32
C LEU A 69 12.15 14.46 -4.79
N ALA A 70 11.04 14.82 -4.14
CA ALA A 70 10.87 14.68 -2.71
C ALA A 70 10.89 13.21 -2.28
N TRP A 71 10.15 12.33 -2.96
CA TRP A 71 10.16 10.90 -2.67
C TRP A 71 11.50 10.23 -2.98
N SER A 72 12.22 10.70 -3.99
CA SER A 72 13.60 10.23 -4.27
C SER A 72 14.54 10.50 -3.09
N LYS A 73 14.44 11.67 -2.44
CA LYS A 73 15.19 11.95 -1.21
C LYS A 73 14.73 11.07 -0.04
N SER A 74 13.42 10.81 0.05
CA SER A 74 12.83 9.95 1.08
C SER A 74 13.36 8.50 0.99
N VAL A 75 13.36 7.90 -0.22
CA VAL A 75 13.83 6.53 -0.43
C VAL A 75 15.35 6.39 -0.31
N GLN A 76 16.12 7.46 -0.50
CA GLN A 76 17.56 7.45 -0.20
C GLN A 76 17.83 7.29 1.30
N ILE A 77 16.94 7.80 2.15
CA ILE A 77 17.05 7.70 3.61
C ILE A 77 16.51 6.36 4.10
N ASP A 78 15.36 5.94 3.59
CA ASP A 78 14.73 4.66 3.93
C ASP A 78 14.51 3.80 2.67
N PRO A 79 15.56 3.11 2.19
CA PRO A 79 15.49 2.32 0.96
C PRO A 79 14.65 1.05 1.12
N GLY A 80 14.37 0.58 2.33
CA GLY A 80 13.57 -0.63 2.55
C GLY A 80 12.07 -0.38 2.45
N ASN A 81 11.64 0.88 2.48
CA ASN A 81 10.24 1.25 2.66
C ASN A 81 9.41 1.12 1.38
N TYR A 82 8.48 0.17 1.38
CA TYR A 82 7.60 -0.05 0.23
C TYR A 82 6.58 1.08 0.08
N ILE A 83 6.22 1.80 1.14
CA ILE A 83 5.28 2.91 1.05
C ILE A 83 5.85 4.00 0.15
N ILE A 84 7.11 4.41 0.38
CA ILE A 84 7.79 5.43 -0.43
C ILE A 84 7.93 4.95 -1.88
N ARG A 85 8.47 3.73 -2.08
CA ARG A 85 8.70 3.17 -3.42
C ARG A 85 7.43 3.05 -4.24
N LYS A 86 6.32 2.61 -3.65
CA LYS A 86 5.04 2.51 -4.35
C LYS A 86 4.52 3.86 -4.84
N GLN A 87 4.77 4.97 -4.12
CA GLN A 87 4.42 6.29 -4.64
C GLN A 87 5.21 6.65 -5.90
N ILE A 88 6.52 6.35 -5.91
CA ILE A 88 7.39 6.56 -7.08
C ILE A 88 6.97 5.65 -8.25
N TRP A 89 6.73 4.37 -7.97
CA TRP A 89 6.40 3.37 -8.98
C TRP A 89 5.04 3.57 -9.62
N ALA A 90 4.03 3.97 -8.84
CA ALA A 90 2.71 4.28 -9.39
C ALA A 90 2.79 5.38 -10.46
N ILE A 91 3.72 6.32 -10.33
CA ILE A 91 3.95 7.38 -11.31
C ILE A 91 4.84 6.94 -12.48
N THR A 92 5.92 6.21 -12.19
CA THR A 92 6.95 5.88 -13.19
C THR A 92 6.63 4.64 -14.00
N HIS A 93 5.79 3.76 -13.46
CA HIS A 93 5.37 2.49 -14.05
C HIS A 93 3.84 2.32 -13.92
N PRO A 94 3.04 3.24 -14.48
CA PRO A 94 1.59 3.24 -14.30
C PRO A 94 0.92 1.96 -14.83
N ASP A 95 1.53 1.29 -15.83
CA ASP A 95 1.10 0.00 -16.36
C ASP A 95 1.14 -1.13 -15.30
N LYS A 96 2.05 -1.03 -14.33
CA LYS A 96 2.23 -1.99 -13.24
C LYS A 96 1.23 -1.82 -12.09
N PHE A 97 0.55 -0.67 -12.03
CA PHE A 97 -0.36 -0.31 -10.92
C PHE A 97 -1.81 -0.12 -11.36
N TYR A 98 -2.03 0.45 -12.54
CA TYR A 98 -3.35 0.87 -13.01
C TYR A 98 -3.89 0.03 -14.17
N SER A 99 -3.20 -1.05 -14.53
CA SER A 99 -3.81 -2.12 -15.32
C SER A 99 -4.79 -2.93 -14.45
N THR A 100 -5.45 -3.95 -15.03
CA THR A 100 -6.50 -4.74 -14.34
C THR A 100 -6.06 -5.36 -13.02
N VAL A 101 -4.77 -5.65 -12.84
CA VAL A 101 -4.20 -6.18 -11.60
C VAL A 101 -2.85 -5.54 -11.35
N VAL A 102 -2.53 -5.27 -10.08
CA VAL A 102 -1.22 -4.78 -9.67
C VAL A 102 -0.18 -5.89 -9.89
N ASP A 103 0.94 -5.56 -10.55
CA ASP A 103 2.03 -6.49 -10.85
C ASP A 103 2.94 -6.69 -9.62
N PHE A 104 2.55 -7.61 -8.73
CA PHE A 104 3.31 -7.92 -7.51
C PHE A 104 4.59 -8.71 -7.78
N ASP A 105 4.68 -9.46 -8.87
CA ASP A 105 5.91 -10.15 -9.29
C ASP A 105 6.99 -9.13 -9.63
N TRP A 106 6.64 -8.11 -10.42
CA TRP A 106 7.52 -7.01 -10.75
C TRP A 106 8.01 -6.27 -9.48
N GLN A 107 7.12 -6.00 -8.51
CA GLN A 107 7.53 -5.35 -7.25
C GLN A 107 8.57 -6.16 -6.47
N ARG A 108 8.42 -7.49 -6.40
CA ARG A 108 9.40 -8.37 -5.73
C ARG A 108 10.76 -8.34 -6.42
N GLN A 109 10.78 -8.31 -7.75
CA GLN A 109 12.02 -8.23 -8.53
C GLN A 109 12.79 -6.93 -8.21
N GLN A 110 12.09 -5.80 -8.07
CA GLN A 110 12.72 -4.50 -7.74
C GLN A 110 13.39 -4.47 -6.36
N MET A 111 13.07 -5.42 -5.48
CA MET A 111 13.51 -5.44 -4.08
C MET A 111 14.60 -6.48 -3.82
N THR A 112 14.97 -7.24 -4.85
CA THR A 112 16.01 -8.29 -4.79
C THR A 112 17.37 -7.78 -5.29
N THR A 113 17.44 -6.52 -5.72
CA THR A 113 18.67 -5.84 -6.20
C THR A 113 19.18 -4.87 -5.15
#